data_AF-A0A2G6EY70-F1
#
_entry.id   AF-A0A2G6EY70-F1
#
_cell.length_a   1.000
_cell.length_b   1.000
_cell.length_c   1.000
_cell.angle_alpha   90.00
_cell.angle_beta   90.00
_cell.angle_gamma   90.00
#
_symmetry.space_group_name_H-M   'P 1'
#
loop_
_entity.id
_entity.type
_entity.pdbx_description
1 polymer ?
#
loop_
_entity_poly.entity_id
_entity_poly.type
_entity_poly.pdbx_seq_one_letter_code
_entity_poly.pdbx_strand_id
1 'polypeptide(L)'
;MASWYGAKFHGRKTASGERYNMHAMTAAHKTLPIGTKVKVTNLRNSKQVVVRINDRGPFHSGRIIDLSKKAATKLGMIGSGHARVHIKAID
;
A
#
# COMPACT_ATOMS: atom_id res chain seq x y z
N MET A 1 1.78 3.87 -10.27
CA MET A 1 2.99 3.54 -9.49
C MET A 1 2.63 3.29 -8.03
N ALA A 2 3.33 2.42 -7.32
CA ALA A 2 3.22 2.25 -5.87
C ALA A 2 4.34 2.98 -5.13
N SER A 3 4.07 3.45 -3.92
CA SER A 3 5.07 3.85 -2.93
C SER A 3 4.77 3.23 -1.56
N TRP A 4 5.43 3.67 -0.48
CA TRP A 4 5.17 3.18 0.87
C TRP A 4 5.27 4.27 1.94
N TYR A 5 4.51 4.12 3.03
CA TYR A 5 4.48 5.08 4.13
C TYR A 5 5.69 4.90 5.08
N GLY A 6 6.48 5.97 5.20
CA GLY A 6 7.61 6.06 6.13
C GLY A 6 7.24 5.84 7.60
N ALA A 7 8.23 5.49 8.42
CA ALA A 7 8.06 5.19 9.85
C ALA A 7 7.39 6.32 10.66
N LYS A 8 7.57 7.58 10.24
CA LYS A 8 6.97 8.77 10.87
C LYS A 8 5.44 8.76 10.95
N PHE A 9 4.78 7.95 10.13
CA PHE A 9 3.32 7.83 10.16
C PHE A 9 2.84 6.80 11.18
N HIS A 10 3.72 5.94 11.69
CA HIS A 10 3.33 4.83 12.56
C HIS A 10 2.59 5.34 13.80
N GLY A 11 1.47 4.68 14.14
CA GLY A 11 0.62 5.06 15.26
C GLY A 11 -0.37 6.21 14.97
N ARG A 12 -0.25 6.93 13.84
CA ARG A 12 -1.23 7.97 13.46
C ARG A 12 -2.52 7.34 12.95
N LYS A 13 -3.65 8.04 13.12
CA LYS A 13 -4.94 7.59 12.58
C LYS A 13 -4.93 7.62 11.05
N THR A 14 -5.44 6.56 10.43
CA THR A 14 -5.78 6.48 9.01
C THR A 14 -7.21 6.94 8.77
N ALA A 15 -7.62 7.05 7.51
CA ALA A 15 -9.00 7.36 7.13
C ALA A 15 -10.03 6.31 7.56
N SER A 16 -9.63 5.06 7.85
CA SER A 16 -10.52 4.07 8.48
C SER A 16 -10.73 4.29 9.98
N GLY A 17 -10.00 5.21 10.60
CA GLY A 17 -9.97 5.42 12.05
C GLY A 17 -8.98 4.52 12.80
N GLU A 18 -8.42 3.49 12.14
CA GLU A 18 -7.37 2.64 12.71
C GLU A 18 -6.05 3.40 12.87
N ARG A 19 -5.17 2.95 13.76
CA ARG A 19 -3.79 3.45 13.80
C ARG A 19 -2.95 2.75 12.74
N TYR A 20 -2.21 3.50 11.94
CA TYR A 20 -1.30 2.94 10.95
C TYR A 20 -0.24 2.07 11.62
N ASN A 21 -0.24 0.78 11.27
CA ASN A 21 0.77 -0.17 11.66
C ASN A 21 1.68 -0.50 10.47
N MET A 22 2.93 -0.06 10.52
CA MET A 22 3.90 -0.31 9.44
C MET A 22 4.25 -1.79 9.26
N HIS A 23 3.94 -2.62 10.26
CA HIS A 23 4.10 -4.07 10.27
C HIS A 23 2.82 -4.83 9.90
N ALA A 24 1.73 -4.15 9.53
CA ALA A 24 0.51 -4.77 9.02
C ALA A 24 0.53 -4.88 7.48
N MET A 25 -0.34 -5.71 6.90
CA MET A 25 -0.54 -5.82 5.45
C MET A 25 -1.65 -4.88 4.99
N THR A 26 -1.38 -3.58 5.05
CA THR A 26 -2.34 -2.52 4.71
C THR A 26 -1.80 -1.59 3.64
N ALA A 27 -2.71 -0.84 3.03
CA ALA A 27 -2.41 0.17 2.04
C ALA A 27 -3.44 1.30 2.03
N ALA A 28 -3.08 2.41 1.40
CA ALA A 28 -3.99 3.48 1.06
C ALA A 28 -4.32 3.49 -0.43
N HIS A 29 -5.58 3.79 -0.74
CA HIS A 29 -6.05 3.95 -2.11
C HIS A 29 -7.10 5.07 -2.19
N LYS A 30 -7.15 5.77 -3.34
CA LYS A 30 -7.97 6.98 -3.53
C LYS A 30 -9.47 6.68 -3.42
N THR A 31 -9.92 5.65 -4.12
CA THR A 31 -11.36 5.41 -4.35
C THR A 31 -11.87 4.05 -3.86
N LEU A 32 -11.04 2.99 -3.88
CA LEU A 32 -11.43 1.69 -3.33
C LEU A 32 -12.01 1.81 -1.90
N PRO A 33 -13.12 1.10 -1.60
CA PRO A 33 -13.70 1.08 -0.27
C PRO A 33 -12.67 0.73 0.81
N ILE A 34 -12.84 1.32 2.00
CA ILE A 34 -12.10 0.85 3.18
C ILE A 34 -12.52 -0.60 3.44
N GLY A 35 -11.55 -1.48 3.71
CA GLY A 35 -11.77 -2.90 3.92
C GLY A 35 -11.48 -3.77 2.70
N THR A 36 -11.47 -3.22 1.49
CA THR A 36 -11.20 -3.97 0.26
C THR A 36 -9.84 -4.66 0.31
N LYS A 37 -9.80 -5.95 -0.05
CA LYS A 37 -8.54 -6.66 -0.27
C LYS A 37 -8.06 -6.44 -1.70
N VAL A 38 -6.77 -6.12 -1.83
CA VAL A 38 -6.13 -5.82 -3.10
C VAL A 38 -4.92 -6.70 -3.26
N LYS A 39 -4.87 -7.45 -4.36
CA LYS A 39 -3.66 -8.09 -4.84
C LYS A 39 -2.81 -7.07 -5.58
N VAL A 40 -1.57 -6.92 -5.16
CA VAL A 40 -0.58 -6.00 -5.75
C VAL A 40 0.55 -6.83 -6.34
N THR A 41 0.80 -6.66 -7.63
CA THR A 41 1.87 -7.34 -8.36
C THR A 41 2.93 -6.34 -8.78
N ASN A 42 4.18 -6.55 -8.39
CA ASN A 42 5.32 -5.75 -8.86
C ASN A 42 5.75 -6.23 -10.24
N LEU A 43 5.66 -5.34 -11.22
CA LEU A 43 5.90 -5.67 -12.63
C LEU A 43 7.38 -5.90 -12.97
N ARG A 44 8.30 -5.53 -12.08
CA ARG A 44 9.74 -5.74 -12.29
C ARG A 44 10.19 -7.16 -11.90
N ASN A 45 9.62 -7.72 -10.84
CA ASN A 45 10.12 -8.95 -10.22
C ASN A 45 9.03 -10.02 -10.04
N SER A 46 7.82 -9.77 -10.54
CA SER A 46 6.65 -10.65 -10.45
C SER A 46 6.20 -11.02 -9.04
N LYS A 47 6.79 -10.43 -7.98
CA LYS A 47 6.36 -10.65 -6.59
C LYS A 47 4.97 -10.07 -6.38
N GLN A 48 4.21 -10.72 -5.50
CA GLN A 48 2.83 -10.35 -5.21
C GLN A 48 2.60 -10.27 -3.71
N VAL A 49 1.72 -9.37 -3.31
CA VAL A 49 1.22 -9.27 -1.94
C VAL A 49 -0.29 -9.01 -1.96
N VAL A 50 -0.98 -9.43 -0.91
CA VAL A 50 -2.35 -9.01 -0.64
C VAL A 50 -2.32 -8.03 0.52
N VAL A 51 -3.01 -6.90 0.36
CA VAL A 51 -3.16 -5.85 1.36
C VAL A 51 -4.63 -5.50 1.54
N ARG A 52 -4.99 -5.02 2.73
CA ARG A 52 -6.30 -4.40 2.98
C ARG A 52 -6.21 -2.88 2.87
N ILE A 53 -7.17 -2.27 2.19
CA ILE A 53 -7.27 -0.81 2.15
C ILE A 53 -7.78 -0.31 3.51
N ASN A 54 -7.00 0.51 4.21
CA ASN A 54 -7.39 1.11 5.48
C ASN A 54 -7.15 2.62 5.54
N ASP A 55 -6.73 3.23 4.44
CA ASP A 55 -6.43 4.65 4.39
C ASP A 55 -6.74 5.26 3.01
N ARG A 56 -6.67 6.60 2.93
CA ARG A 56 -6.90 7.40 1.73
C ARG A 56 -5.61 8.06 1.24
N GLY A 57 -5.54 8.27 -0.07
CA GLY A 57 -4.32 8.63 -0.78
C GLY A 57 -3.98 7.55 -1.80
N PRO A 58 -2.86 7.65 -2.54
CA PRO A 58 -1.87 8.72 -2.52
C PRO A 58 -2.43 10.00 -3.12
N PHE A 59 -2.07 11.19 -2.63
CA PHE A 59 -2.51 12.47 -3.24
C PHE A 59 -1.51 13.04 -4.26
N HIS A 60 -0.45 12.29 -4.58
CA HIS A 60 0.50 12.65 -5.63
C HIS A 60 0.07 12.06 -6.98
N SER A 61 0.27 12.82 -8.06
CA SER A 61 0.04 12.38 -9.43
C SER A 61 0.91 11.15 -9.76
N GLY A 62 0.37 10.23 -10.56
CA GLY A 62 1.06 8.99 -10.98
C GLY A 62 1.16 7.87 -9.94
N ARG A 63 0.86 8.11 -8.65
CA ARG A 63 0.78 7.07 -7.62
C ARG A 63 -0.66 6.58 -7.46
N ILE A 64 -0.81 5.25 -7.46
CA ILE A 64 -2.12 4.58 -7.40
C ILE A 64 -2.36 3.89 -6.06
N ILE A 65 -1.29 3.52 -5.33
CA ILE A 65 -1.40 2.84 -4.04
C ILE A 65 -0.15 3.14 -3.20
N ASP A 66 -0.34 3.38 -1.90
CA ASP A 66 0.76 3.50 -0.94
C ASP A 66 0.69 2.35 0.06
N LEU A 67 1.76 1.56 0.12
CA LEU A 67 1.83 0.33 0.92
C LEU A 67 2.37 0.59 2.33
N SER A 68 2.07 -0.30 3.27
CA SER A 68 2.83 -0.39 4.51
C SER A 68 4.28 -0.79 4.24
N LYS A 69 5.19 -0.52 5.21
CA LYS A 69 6.58 -0.97 5.10
C LYS A 69 6.68 -2.49 4.92
N LYS A 70 5.91 -3.28 5.68
CA LYS A 70 5.91 -4.75 5.54
C LYS A 70 5.48 -5.22 4.15
N ALA A 71 4.42 -4.64 3.60
CA ALA A 71 3.96 -4.98 2.26
C ALA A 71 5.02 -4.60 1.20
N ALA A 72 5.62 -3.42 1.31
CA ALA A 72 6.70 -2.98 0.41
C ALA A 72 7.97 -3.86 0.51
N THR A 73 8.34 -4.32 1.71
CA THR A 73 9.44 -5.27 1.92
C THR A 73 9.17 -6.58 1.20
N LYS A 74 7.99 -7.19 1.43
CA LYS A 74 7.61 -8.45 0.78
C LYS A 74 7.53 -8.32 -0.75
N LEU A 75 7.06 -7.17 -1.23
CA LEU A 75 6.96 -6.86 -2.65
C LEU A 75 8.33 -6.53 -3.30
N GLY A 76 9.39 -6.40 -2.50
CA GLY A 76 10.75 -6.15 -2.96
C GLY A 76 10.96 -4.75 -3.53
N MET A 77 10.36 -3.73 -2.91
CA MET A 77 10.44 -2.34 -3.39
C MET A 77 10.99 -1.33 -2.37
N ILE A 78 11.55 -1.80 -1.24
CA ILE A 78 12.13 -0.91 -0.21
C ILE A 78 13.32 -0.14 -0.75
N GLY A 79 14.25 -0.81 -1.44
CA GLY A 79 15.48 -0.17 -1.94
C GLY A 79 15.22 0.97 -2.93
N SER A 80 14.26 0.79 -3.85
CA SER A 80 13.87 1.84 -4.80
C SER A 80 12.89 2.88 -4.22
N GLY A 81 12.24 2.56 -3.09
CA GLY A 81 11.17 3.37 -2.50
C GLY A 81 9.83 3.36 -3.26
N HIS A 82 9.84 2.95 -4.53
CA HIS A 82 8.67 2.92 -5.41
C HIS A 82 8.75 1.74 -6.40
N ALA A 83 7.62 1.34 -6.97
CA ALA A 83 7.55 0.29 -7.99
C ALA A 83 6.42 0.53 -8.99
N ARG A 84 6.62 0.10 -10.24
CA ARG A 84 5.48 -0.08 -11.16
C ARG A 84 4.74 -1.34 -10.74
N VAL A 85 3.44 -1.22 -10.52
CA VAL A 85 2.60 -2.31 -10.03
C VAL A 85 1.32 -2.40 -10.85
N HIS A 86 0.78 -3.60 -10.92
CA HIS A 86 -0.61 -3.85 -11.26
C HIS A 86 -1.39 -4.14 -9.96
N ILE A 87 -2.62 -3.63 -9.85
CA ILE A 87 -3.50 -3.88 -8.69
C ILE A 87 -4.80 -4.51 -9.17
N LYS A 88 -5.32 -5.45 -8.39
CA LYS A 88 -6.63 -6.07 -8.60
C LYS A 88 -7.35 -6.23 -7.26
N ALA A 89 -8.57 -5.72 -7.16
CA ALA A 89 -9.45 -6.01 -6.03
C ALA A 89 -9.88 -7.49 -6.07
N ILE A 90 -9.92 -8.15 -4.91
CA ILE A 90 -10.13 -9.61 -4.80
C ILE A 90 -11.12 -9.99 -3.68
N ASP A 91 -12.18 -9.19 -3.54
CA ASP A 91 -13.22 -9.25 -2.49
C ASP A 91 -12.74 -8.82 -1.09
#